data_AF-A0A672KGB9-F1
#
_entry.id   AF-A0A672KGB9-F1
#
_cell.length_a   1.000
_cell.length_b   1.000
_cell.length_c   1.000
_cell.angle_alpha   90.00
_cell.angle_beta   90.00
_cell.angle_gamma   90.00
#
_symmetry.space_group_name_H-M   'P 1'
#
loop_
_entity.id
_entity.type
_entity.pdbx_description
1 polymer ?
#
loop_
_entity_poly.entity_id
_entity_poly.type
_entity_poly.pdbx_seq_one_letter_code
_entity_poly.pdbx_strand_id
1 'polypeptide(L)'
;IIAICIEEIGVWMKLYSDAFLNDSYLKYVGWTLHDRVSEVRLKCLKALQTLYTNRELYPKLELFTNRFKVTYMHNSEYSITAFIMSLHTFITIFKMCLSAVGISLEVL
;
A
#
# COMPACT_ATOMS: atom_id res chain seq x y z
N ILE A 1 -0.86 4.23 -19.87
CA ILE A 1 0.39 4.98 -19.56
C ILE A 1 0.52 5.25 -18.07
N ILE A 2 -0.45 5.91 -17.42
CA ILE A 2 -0.42 6.21 -15.97
C ILE A 2 -0.18 4.95 -15.11
N ALA A 3 -0.83 3.83 -15.44
CA ALA A 3 -0.66 2.54 -14.79
C ALA A 3 0.82 2.07 -14.74
N ILE A 4 1.57 2.26 -15.83
CA ILE A 4 2.98 1.88 -15.94
C ILE A 4 3.85 2.84 -15.11
N CYS A 5 3.57 4.14 -15.18
CA CYS A 5 4.31 5.13 -14.39
C CYS A 5 4.17 4.88 -12.87
N ILE A 6 2.97 4.47 -12.42
CA ILE A 6 2.72 4.12 -11.02
C ILE A 6 3.41 2.83 -10.61
N GLU A 7 3.49 1.85 -11.50
CA GLU A 7 4.22 0.61 -11.22
C GLU A 7 5.71 0.91 -11.04
N GLU A 8 6.29 1.67 -11.95
CA GLU A 8 7.70 2.08 -11.87
C GLU A 8 7.97 2.93 -10.63
N ILE A 9 7.12 3.92 -10.30
CA ILE A 9 7.36 4.74 -9.11
C ILE A 9 7.37 3.90 -7.82
N GLY A 10 6.57 2.83 -7.75
CA GLY A 10 6.60 1.87 -6.66
C GLY A 10 7.94 1.12 -6.55
N VAL A 11 8.54 0.78 -7.70
CA VAL A 11 9.88 0.17 -7.76
C VAL A 11 10.94 1.15 -7.26
N TRP A 12 10.91 2.41 -7.71
CA TRP A 12 11.84 3.46 -7.26
C TRP A 12 11.71 3.76 -5.76
N MET A 13 10.48 3.79 -5.23
CA MET A 13 10.22 3.95 -3.80
C MET A 13 10.83 2.82 -2.96
N LYS A 14 10.88 1.59 -3.50
CA LYS A 14 11.51 0.45 -2.83
C LYS A 14 13.04 0.50 -2.92
N LEU A 15 13.58 0.76 -4.11
CA LEU A 15 15.03 0.73 -4.35
C LEU A 15 15.75 1.94 -3.76
N TYR A 16 15.12 3.12 -3.77
CA TYR A 16 15.70 4.39 -3.36
C TYR A 16 14.77 5.14 -2.41
N SER A 17 14.41 4.49 -1.30
CA SER A 17 13.38 4.98 -0.37
C SER A 17 13.73 6.32 0.30
N ASP A 18 15.00 6.69 0.42
CA ASP A 18 15.38 7.98 1.03
C ASP A 18 15.07 9.16 0.13
N ALA A 19 15.07 8.96 -1.19
CA ALA A 19 14.76 10.01 -2.17
C ALA A 19 13.29 9.96 -2.61
N PHE A 20 12.75 8.76 -2.84
CA PHE A 20 11.45 8.57 -3.50
C PHE A 20 10.30 8.23 -2.56
N LEU A 21 10.56 7.65 -1.38
CA LEU A 21 9.50 7.35 -0.42
C LEU A 21 9.26 8.53 0.51
N ASN A 22 8.62 9.57 -0.03
CA ASN A 22 8.23 10.76 0.71
C ASN A 22 6.76 11.11 0.47
N ASP A 23 6.26 12.05 1.28
CA ASP A 23 4.85 12.45 1.30
C ASP A 23 4.36 12.97 -0.06
N SER A 24 5.23 13.60 -0.85
CA SER A 24 4.86 14.16 -2.16
C SER A 24 4.58 13.05 -3.17
N TYR A 25 5.42 12.01 -3.23
CA TYR A 25 5.19 10.88 -4.13
C TYR A 25 4.09 9.94 -3.64
N LEU A 26 4.00 9.71 -2.31
CA LEU A 26 2.91 8.94 -1.72
C LEU A 26 1.55 9.58 -1.98
N LYS A 27 1.46 10.92 -1.96
CA LYS A 27 0.23 11.65 -2.33
C LYS A 27 -0.23 11.33 -3.75
N TYR A 28 0.67 11.20 -4.71
CA TYR A 28 0.32 10.81 -6.09
C TYR A 28 -0.24 9.39 -6.14
N VAL A 29 0.43 8.42 -5.51
CA VAL A 29 -0.07 7.03 -5.41
C VAL A 29 -1.45 7.02 -4.74
N GLY A 30 -1.61 7.82 -3.70
CA GLY A 30 -2.85 7.98 -2.98
C GLY A 30 -4.00 8.54 -3.82
N TRP A 31 -3.75 9.57 -4.62
CA TRP A 31 -4.75 10.12 -5.52
C TRP A 31 -5.09 9.14 -6.66
N THR A 32 -4.09 8.45 -7.20
CA THR A 32 -4.28 7.49 -8.29
C THR A 32 -4.99 6.21 -7.84
N LEU A 33 -5.02 5.90 -6.54
CA LEU A 33 -5.90 4.86 -6.00
C LEU A 33 -7.39 5.16 -6.21
N HIS A 34 -7.76 6.43 -6.38
CA HIS A 34 -9.13 6.87 -6.67
C HIS A 34 -9.40 7.03 -8.18
N ASP A 35 -8.53 6.50 -9.04
CA ASP A 35 -8.71 6.57 -10.48
C ASP A 35 -9.94 5.77 -10.93
N ARG A 36 -10.65 6.27 -11.95
CA ARG A 36 -11.85 5.62 -12.52
C ARG A 36 -11.51 4.27 -13.18
N VAL A 37 -10.30 4.13 -13.71
CA VAL A 37 -9.82 2.92 -14.38
C VAL A 37 -9.36 1.87 -13.37
N SER A 38 -9.95 0.68 -13.42
CA SER A 38 -9.65 -0.42 -12.48
C SER A 38 -8.21 -0.91 -12.55
N GLU A 39 -7.62 -0.97 -13.74
CA GLU A 39 -6.24 -1.40 -13.95
C GLU A 39 -5.23 -0.46 -13.28
N VAL A 40 -5.48 0.85 -13.33
CA VAL A 40 -4.64 1.87 -12.69
C VAL A 40 -4.64 1.66 -11.18
N ARG A 41 -5.83 1.45 -10.58
CA ARG A 41 -5.95 1.14 -9.14
C ARG A 41 -5.17 -0.12 -8.80
N LEU A 42 -5.31 -1.19 -9.59
CA LEU A 42 -4.61 -2.46 -9.38
C LEU A 42 -3.08 -2.28 -9.33
N LYS A 43 -2.52 -1.43 -10.18
CA LYS A 43 -1.09 -1.13 -10.20
C LYS A 43 -0.63 -0.34 -8.97
N CYS A 44 -1.41 0.66 -8.52
CA CYS A 44 -1.14 1.36 -7.25
C CYS A 44 -1.02 0.39 -6.08
N LEU A 45 -1.89 -0.61 -6.03
CA LEU A 45 -1.95 -1.56 -4.93
C LEU A 45 -0.79 -2.53 -4.94
N LYS A 46 -0.40 -3.02 -6.11
CA LYS A 46 0.80 -3.86 -6.26
C LYS A 46 2.06 -3.10 -5.84
N ALA A 47 2.16 -1.82 -6.20
CA ALA A 47 3.24 -0.95 -5.76
C ALA A 47 3.25 -0.82 -4.22
N LEU A 48 2.11 -0.49 -3.61
CA LEU A 48 1.98 -0.39 -2.15
C LEU A 48 2.30 -1.71 -1.46
N GLN A 49 1.75 -2.84 -1.92
CA GLN A 49 2.03 -4.17 -1.38
C GLN A 49 3.54 -4.45 -1.35
N THR A 50 4.24 -4.07 -2.42
CA THR A 50 5.69 -4.25 -2.54
C THR A 50 6.46 -3.40 -1.53
N LEU A 51 5.96 -2.19 -1.21
CA LEU A 51 6.54 -1.31 -0.19
C LEU A 51 6.26 -1.81 1.23
N TYR A 52 5.02 -2.21 1.54
CA TYR A 52 4.68 -2.82 2.83
C TYR A 52 5.34 -4.19 3.03
N THR A 53 5.89 -4.81 1.98
CA THR A 53 6.68 -6.04 2.13
C THR A 53 8.03 -5.76 2.83
N ASN A 54 8.55 -4.55 2.74
CA ASN A 54 9.79 -4.15 3.39
C ASN A 54 9.52 -3.45 4.73
N ARG A 55 9.88 -4.11 5.85
CA ARG A 55 9.61 -3.60 7.21
C ARG A 55 10.31 -2.30 7.53
N GLU A 56 11.47 -2.05 6.93
CA GLU A 56 12.24 -0.82 7.14
C GLU A 56 11.51 0.42 6.61
N LEU A 57 10.58 0.23 5.68
CA LEU A 57 9.79 1.31 5.06
C LEU A 57 8.54 1.67 5.87
N TYR A 58 8.16 0.86 6.87
CA TYR A 58 6.93 1.09 7.64
C TYR A 58 6.84 2.45 8.34
N PRO A 59 7.89 2.96 9.00
CA PRO A 59 7.81 4.28 9.64
C PRO A 59 7.49 5.39 8.64
N LYS A 60 7.99 5.27 7.40
CA LYS A 60 7.72 6.22 6.30
C LYS A 60 6.31 6.09 5.73
N LEU A 61 5.67 4.92 5.87
CA LEU A 61 4.32 4.63 5.38
C LEU A 61 3.22 4.85 6.43
N GLU A 62 3.56 5.03 7.70
CA GLU A 62 2.59 5.10 8.80
C GLU A 62 1.60 6.25 8.65
N LEU A 63 2.10 7.46 8.35
CA LEU A 63 1.26 8.65 8.14
C LEU A 63 0.31 8.48 6.95
N PHE A 64 0.83 7.92 5.85
CA PHE A 64 0.04 7.58 4.68
C PHE A 64 -1.07 6.57 5.03
N THR A 65 -0.73 5.51 5.76
CA THR A 65 -1.67 4.46 6.20
C THR A 65 -2.80 5.05 7.05
N ASN A 66 -2.46 5.89 8.01
CA ASN A 66 -3.42 6.54 8.91
C ASN A 66 -4.38 7.46 8.15
N ARG A 67 -3.85 8.24 7.19
CA ARG A 67 -4.67 9.11 6.35
C ARG A 67 -5.64 8.32 5.47
N PHE A 68 -5.14 7.25 4.85
CA PHE A 68 -5.94 6.40 3.98
C PHE A 68 -7.05 5.67 4.71
N LYS A 69 -6.79 5.20 5.93
CA LYS A 69 -7.79 4.55 6.79
C LYS A 69 -9.02 5.43 6.99
N VAL A 70 -8.83 6.72 7.27
CA VAL A 70 -9.92 7.68 7.47
C VAL A 70 -10.70 7.93 6.18
N THR A 71 -10.02 8.10 5.05
CA THR A 71 -10.67 8.37 3.75
C THR A 71 -11.52 7.20 3.26
N TYR A 72 -11.06 5.95 3.44
CA TYR A 72 -11.80 4.77 2.99
C TYR A 72 -12.98 4.41 3.90
N MET A 73 -12.85 4.60 5.21
CA MET A 73 -13.96 4.37 6.15
C MET A 73 -15.16 5.30 5.88
N HIS A 74 -14.93 6.46 5.28
CA HIS A 74 -15.97 7.45 5.03
C HIS A 74 -16.72 7.28 3.70
N ASN A 75 -16.16 6.54 2.72
CA ASN A 75 -16.74 6.46 1.37
C ASN A 75 -17.34 5.07 1.08
N SER A 76 -18.67 4.96 1.15
CA SER A 76 -19.45 3.72 1.03
C SER A 76 -19.36 3.02 -0.34
N GLU A 77 -19.13 3.76 -1.43
CA GLU A 77 -19.05 3.20 -2.80
C GLU A 77 -17.74 2.43 -3.09
N TYR A 78 -16.67 2.66 -2.33
CA TYR A 78 -15.37 2.00 -2.50
C TYR A 78 -15.14 0.86 -1.50
N SER A 79 -16.15 0.62 -0.65
CA SER A 79 -16.01 -0.15 0.59
C SER A 79 -15.54 -1.57 0.37
N ILE A 80 -16.08 -2.35 -0.58
CA ILE A 80 -15.74 -3.77 -0.71
C ILE A 80 -14.32 -3.99 -1.25
N THR A 81 -13.93 -3.28 -2.32
CA THR A 81 -12.60 -3.43 -2.92
C THR A 81 -11.51 -2.85 -2.01
N ALA A 82 -11.77 -1.68 -1.40
CA ALA A 82 -10.86 -1.10 -0.42
C ALA A 82 -10.78 -1.92 0.86
N PHE A 83 -11.87 -2.57 1.29
CA PHE A 83 -11.89 -3.46 2.45
C PHE A 83 -11.11 -4.73 2.18
N ILE A 84 -11.29 -5.42 1.04
CA ILE A 84 -10.51 -6.61 0.68
C ILE A 84 -9.01 -6.26 0.58
N MET A 85 -8.66 -5.08 0.09
CA MET A 85 -7.26 -4.65 -0.06
C MET A 85 -6.65 -4.14 1.24
N SER A 86 -7.43 -3.45 2.06
CA SER A 86 -7.11 -3.15 3.45
C SER A 86 -6.93 -4.45 4.23
N LEU A 87 -7.79 -5.45 4.03
CA LEU A 87 -7.71 -6.76 4.69
C LEU A 87 -6.46 -7.51 4.23
N HIS A 88 -6.15 -7.54 2.93
CA HIS A 88 -4.96 -8.21 2.41
C HIS A 88 -3.67 -7.54 2.86
N THR A 89 -3.64 -6.20 2.86
CA THR A 89 -2.50 -5.42 3.37
C THR A 89 -2.38 -5.59 4.89
N PHE A 90 -3.49 -5.58 5.61
CA PHE A 90 -3.54 -5.84 7.05
C PHE A 90 -3.13 -7.27 7.40
N ILE A 91 -3.57 -8.29 6.65
CA ILE A 91 -3.13 -9.69 6.78
C ILE A 91 -1.63 -9.79 6.50
N THR A 92 -1.13 -9.09 5.49
CA THR A 92 0.32 -9.04 5.18
C THR A 92 1.10 -8.41 6.33
N ILE A 93 0.63 -7.28 6.87
CA ILE A 93 1.23 -6.61 8.04
C ILE A 93 1.15 -7.51 9.29
N PHE A 94 0.00 -8.14 9.54
CA PHE A 94 -0.23 -9.02 10.69
C PHE A 94 0.62 -10.29 10.63
N LYS A 95 0.72 -10.91 9.45
CA LYS A 95 1.61 -12.05 9.17
C LYS A 95 3.08 -11.67 9.37
N MET A 96 3.47 -10.43 9.06
CA MET A 96 4.80 -9.92 9.37
C MET A 96 5.04 -9.67 10.86
N CYS A 97 4.09 -9.10 11.59
CA CYS A 97 4.20 -8.98 13.05
C CYS A 97 4.37 -10.36 13.71
N LEU A 98 3.61 -11.36 13.27
CA LEU A 98 3.73 -12.74 13.79
C LEU A 98 5.09 -13.37 13.48
N SER A 99 5.61 -13.17 12.27
CA SER A 99 6.97 -13.60 11.91
C SER A 99 8.06 -12.88 12.71
N ALA A 100 7.86 -11.62 13.11
CA ALA A 100 8.78 -10.89 14.00
C ALA A 100 8.87 -11.51 15.40
N VAL A 101 7.80 -12.17 15.86
CA VAL A 101 7.68 -12.83 17.17
C VAL A 101 8.00 -14.34 17.04
N GLY A 102 8.43 -14.82 15.87
CA GLY A 102 8.86 -16.21 15.65
C GLY A 102 7.73 -17.20 15.34
N ILE A 103 6.53 -16.72 15.02
CA ILE A 103 5.37 -17.58 14.71
C ILE A 103 5.24 -17.70 13.18
N SER A 104 5.56 -18.87 12.61
CA SER A 104 5.38 -19.18 11.19
C SER A 104 3.93 -19.58 10.88
N LEU A 105 3.30 -18.86 9.95
CA LEU A 105 1.90 -19.02 9.55
C LEU A 105 1.74 -20.00 8.36
N GLU A 106 2.37 -21.18 8.43
CA GLU A 106 2.15 -22.27 7.45
C GLU A 106 1.10 -23.30 7.92
N VAL A 107 0.48 -23.10 9.09
CA VAL A 107 -0.44 -24.09 9.70
C VAL A 107 -1.87 -23.55 9.90
N LEU A 108 -2.27 -22.47 9.23
CA LEU A 108 -3.66 -22.01 9.22
C LEU A 108 -4.15 -21.68 7.81
#